data_AF-A0A9D6U5P9-F1
#
_entry.id   AF-A0A9D6U5P9-F1
#
_cell.length_a   1.000
_cell.length_b   1.000
_cell.length_c   1.000
_cell.angle_alpha   90.00
_cell.angle_beta   90.00
_cell.angle_gamma   90.00
#
_symmetry.space_group_name_H-M   'P 1'
#
loop_
_entity.id
_entity.type
_entity.pdbx_description
1 polymer ?
#
loop_
_entity_poly.entity_id
_entity_poly.type
_entity_poly.pdbx_seq_one_letter_code
_entity_poly.pdbx_strand_id
1 'polypeptide(L)' 'MPWQLINDDDEVRVRLKLCITFDFLMELLSYGEMLKVISPPKLKKEILKLYSNALKQYKR' A
#
# COMPACT_ATOMS: atom_id res chain seq x y z
N MET A 1 -18.95 14.55 3.05
CA MET A 1 -19.23 13.11 2.89
C MET A 1 -17.90 12.40 2.57
N PRO A 2 -17.37 11.50 3.41
CA PRO A 2 -15.91 11.28 3.49
C PRO A 2 -15.34 10.16 2.60
N TRP A 3 -16.14 9.58 1.70
CA TRP A 3 -15.69 8.50 0.81
C TRP A 3 -15.51 9.04 -0.61
N GLN A 4 -14.41 9.77 -0.83
CA GLN A 4 -14.05 10.24 -2.16
C GLN A 4 -13.41 9.09 -2.94
N LEU A 5 -14.17 8.52 -3.86
CA LEU A 5 -13.62 7.85 -5.05
C LEU A 5 -13.23 8.97 -6.01
N ILE A 6 -11.92 9.14 -6.21
CA ILE A 6 -11.43 9.94 -7.33
C ILE A 6 -11.11 8.92 -8.41
N ASN A 7 -11.90 8.94 -9.48
CA ASN A 7 -11.63 8.20 -10.69
C ASN A 7 -11.08 9.22 -11.68
N ASP A 8 -9.79 9.15 -11.94
CA ASP A 8 -9.25 9.57 -13.22
C ASP A 8 -9.22 8.32 -14.11
N ASP A 9 -9.23 8.44 -15.44
CA ASP A 9 -9.39 7.29 -16.36
C ASP A 9 -8.33 6.18 -16.16
N ASP A 10 -7.21 6.48 -15.48
CA ASP A 10 -6.09 5.57 -15.25
C ASP A 10 -5.98 5.04 -13.80
N GLU A 11 -6.66 5.64 -12.81
CA GLU A 11 -6.51 5.23 -11.41
C GLU A 11 -7.77 5.37 -10.55
N VAL A 12 -7.92 4.43 -9.60
CA VAL A 12 -8.97 4.46 -8.58
C VAL A 12 -8.36 4.75 -7.22
N ARG A 13 -8.77 5.85 -6.59
CA ARG A 13 -8.35 6.19 -5.22
C ARG A 13 -9.43 5.82 -4.20
N VAL A 14 -9.06 5.00 -3.21
CA VAL A 14 -9.93 4.61 -2.09
C VAL A 14 -9.39 5.12 -0.75
N ARG A 15 -10.31 5.53 0.13
CA ARG A 15 -10.02 5.85 1.53
C ARG A 15 -10.74 4.87 2.43
N LEU A 16 -10.00 4.21 3.32
CA LEU A 16 -10.54 3.19 4.21
C LEU A 16 -10.35 3.59 5.67
N LYS A 17 -11.29 3.18 6.53
CA LYS A 17 -11.18 3.26 7.99
C LYS A 17 -11.15 1.84 8.54
N LEU A 18 -9.94 1.33 8.79
CA LEU A 18 -9.70 -0.05 9.25
C LEU A 18 -8.52 -0.12 10.21
N CYS A 19 -8.42 -1.22 10.96
CA CYS A 19 -7.22 -1.58 11.71
C CYS A 19 -6.22 -2.26 10.78
N ILE A 20 -4.99 -1.76 10.74
CA ILE A 20 -3.94 -2.32 9.88
C ILE A 20 -3.44 -3.63 10.53
N THR A 21 -3.70 -4.75 9.87
CA THR A 21 -3.21 -6.08 10.25
C THR A 21 -2.05 -6.51 9.37
N PHE A 22 -1.32 -7.55 9.77
CA PHE A 22 -0.24 -8.11 8.96
C PHE A 22 -0.76 -8.67 7.62
N ASP A 23 -1.88 -9.38 7.63
CA ASP A 23 -2.49 -9.92 6.39
C ASP A 23 -2.85 -8.80 5.42
N PHE A 24 -3.41 -7.69 5.92
CA PHE A 24 -3.69 -6.52 5.10
C PHE A 24 -2.41 -5.95 4.47
N LEU A 25 -1.29 -5.89 5.21
CA LEU A 25 -0.01 -5.47 4.64
C LEU A 25 0.45 -6.41 3.52
N MET A 26 0.34 -7.72 3.71
CA MET A 26 0.73 -8.71 2.70
C MET A 26 -0.15 -8.62 1.45
N GLU A 27 -1.45 -8.40 1.61
CA GLU A 27 -2.35 -8.14 0.49
C GLU A 27 -1.94 -6.88 -0.27
N LEU A 28 -1.64 -5.76 0.40
CA LEU A 28 -1.17 -4.55 -0.29
C LEU A 28 0.13 -4.79 -1.08
N LEU A 29 1.03 -5.61 -0.55
CA LEU A 29 2.29 -5.97 -1.21
C LEU A 29 2.10 -6.91 -2.40
N SER A 30 1.07 -7.77 -2.40
CA SER A 30 0.85 -8.72 -3.50
C SER A 30 0.45 -8.02 -4.80
N TYR A 31 -0.11 -6.81 -4.73
CA TYR A 31 -0.43 -5.97 -5.89
C TYR A 31 0.80 -5.36 -6.57
N GLY A 32 2.00 -5.44 -5.97
CA GLY A 32 3.22 -5.00 -6.66
C GLY A 32 3.20 -3.51 -7.01
N GLU A 33 3.46 -3.23 -8.29
CA GLU A 33 3.47 -1.88 -8.88
C GLU A 33 2.08 -1.30 -9.14
N MET A 34 1.02 -2.11 -9.11
CA MET A 34 -0.36 -1.67 -9.39
C MET A 34 -1.01 -0.92 -8.22
N LEU A 35 -0.39 -0.94 -7.04
CA LEU A 35 -0.92 -0.29 -5.84
C LEU A 35 0.10 0.67 -5.22
N LYS A 36 -0.40 1.82 -4.77
CA LYS A 36 0.40 2.81 -4.05
C LYS A 36 -0.32 3.34 -2.82
N VAL A 37 0.31 3.19 -1.66
CA VAL A 37 -0.16 3.83 -0.42
C VAL A 37 0.20 5.33 -0.44
N ILE A 38 -0.83 6.17 -0.54
CA ILE A 38 -0.70 7.64 -0.46
C ILE A 38 -0.63 8.11 1.00
N SER A 39 -1.48 7.55 1.87
CA SER A 39 -1.56 7.91 3.30
C SER A 39 -2.12 6.74 4.13
N PRO A 40 -1.84 6.68 5.45
CA PRO A 40 -1.00 7.60 6.22
C PRO A 40 0.51 7.36 5.98
N PRO A 41 1.39 8.36 6.26
CA PRO A 41 2.84 8.22 6.08
C PRO A 41 3.45 7.03 6.82
N LYS A 42 2.89 6.66 7.98
CA LYS A 42 3.34 5.51 8.76
C LYS A 42 3.19 4.19 7.98
N LEU A 43 2.02 3.97 7.39
CA LEU A 43 1.74 2.77 6.58
C LEU A 43 2.63 2.73 5.32
N LYS A 44 2.81 3.88 4.65
CA LYS A 44 3.72 3.99 3.51
C LYS A 44 5.16 3.58 3.87
N LYS A 45 5.68 4.05 5.02
CA LYS A 45 7.02 3.68 5.49
C LYS A 45 7.14 2.19 5.78
N GLU A 46 6.10 1.57 6.32
CA GLU A 46 6.06 0.15 6.64
C GLU A 46 6.09 -0.72 5.38
N ILE A 47 5.27 -0.40 4.38
CA ILE A 47 5.28 -1.07 3.06
C ILE A 47 6.66 -0.96 2.39
N LEU A 48 7.26 0.23 2.36
CA LEU A 48 8.59 0.43 1.77
C LEU A 48 9.68 -0.38 2.50
N LYS A 49 9.59 -0.46 3.84
CA LYS A 49 10.52 -1.27 4.64
C LYS A 49 10.39 -2.75 4.31
N LEU A 50 9.16 -3.27 4.20
CA LEU A 50 8.90 -4.68 3.86
C LEU A 50 9.43 -5.01 2.46
N TYR A 51 9.11 -4.20 1.45
CA TYR A 51 9.67 -4.36 0.10
C TYR A 51 11.21 -4.31 0.09
N SER A 52 11.82 -3.33 0.76
CA SER A 52 13.28 -3.22 0.84
C SER A 52 13.90 -4.46 1.47
N ASN A 53 13.30 -4.98 2.54
CA ASN A 53 13.78 -6.18 3.20
C ASN A 53 13.60 -7.43 2.33
N ALA A 54 12.49 -7.55 1.59
CA ALA A 54 12.30 -8.63 0.63
C ALA A 54 13.38 -8.58 -0.47
N LEU A 55 13.63 -7.41 -1.06
CA LEU A 55 14.65 -7.23 -2.10
C LEU A 55 16.07 -7.52 -1.60
N LYS A 56 16.38 -7.20 -0.33
CA LYS A 56 17.68 -7.52 0.28
C LYS A 56 17.97 -9.02 0.30
N GLN A 57 16.96 -9.90 0.33
CA GLN A 57 17.18 -11.35 0.31
C GLN A 57 17.73 -11.84 -1.04
N TYR A 58 17.62 -11.05 -2.10
CA TYR A 58 18.13 -11.37 -3.43
C TYR A 58 19.47 -10.72 -3.75
N LYS A 59 19.95 -9.81 -2.88
CA LYS A 59 21.29 -9.22 -3.00
C LYS A 59 22.29 -10.23 -2.43
N ARG A 60 22.78 -11.12 -3.29
CA ARG A 60 24.00 -11.89 -3.04
C ARG A 60 25.22 -11.01 -3.22
#